data_AF-A0A5C5WTI9-F1
#
_entry.id   AF-A0A5C5WTI9-F1
#
_cell.length_a   1.000
_cell.length_b   1.000
_cell.length_c   1.000
_cell.angle_alpha   90.00
_cell.angle_beta   90.00
_cell.angle_gamma   90.00
#
_symmetry.space_group_name_H-M   'P 1'
#
loop_
_entity.id
_entity.type
_entity.pdbx_description
1 polymer ?
#
loop_
_entity_poly.entity_id
_entity_poly.type
_entity_poly.pdbx_seq_one_letter_code
_entity_poly.pdbx_strand_id
1 'polypeptide(L)'
;MGVALTQAALDLGHEVVVISGPVSVTYPAGAKVVPVITTDEMLSAAMEHFESCDGAIGAAAPCDYMPRKIHTQKISKTGQPLTIELVETADVVATLGQNKKEGQWVVGFALETEDQRFRAIVKLEKKLCDLMVSNGPTAIDSDDNEVELLDPSGHVIEAISGSKSHVAKRILAQLQQRLVKRN
;
A
#
# COMPACT_ATOMS: atom_id res chain seq x y z
N MET A 1 -8.24 4.69 3.16
CA MET A 1 -7.11 5.49 2.62
C MET A 1 -7.01 5.39 1.10
N GLY A 2 -6.97 4.18 0.52
CA GLY A 2 -6.87 3.98 -0.94
C GLY A 2 -7.77 4.89 -1.80
N VAL A 3 -9.09 4.93 -1.56
CA VAL A 3 -10.03 5.80 -2.29
C VAL A 3 -9.64 7.28 -2.23
N ALA A 4 -9.22 7.78 -1.07
CA ALA A 4 -8.84 9.17 -0.88
C ALA A 4 -7.54 9.51 -1.62
N LEU A 5 -6.56 8.60 -1.64
CA LEU A 5 -5.34 8.74 -2.43
C LEU A 5 -5.64 8.75 -3.92
N THR A 6 -6.51 7.84 -4.39
CA THR A 6 -6.95 7.79 -5.78
C THR A 6 -7.60 9.10 -6.20
N GLN A 7 -8.54 9.63 -5.40
CA GLN A 7 -9.18 10.90 -5.71
C GLN A 7 -8.17 12.06 -5.74
N ALA A 8 -7.27 12.14 -4.74
CA ALA A 8 -6.26 13.20 -4.68
C ALA A 8 -5.28 13.16 -5.86
N ALA A 9 -4.91 11.97 -6.34
CA ALA A 9 -4.05 11.82 -7.51
C ALA A 9 -4.77 12.25 -8.80
N LEU A 10 -6.04 11.86 -8.97
CA LEU A 10 -6.86 12.28 -10.11
C LEU A 10 -7.11 13.80 -10.11
N ASP A 11 -7.34 14.41 -8.95
CA ASP A 11 -7.53 15.87 -8.80
C ASP A 11 -6.28 16.65 -9.26
N LEU A 12 -5.09 16.02 -9.21
CA LEU A 12 -3.83 16.59 -9.70
C LEU A 12 -3.56 16.27 -11.18
N GLY A 13 -4.46 15.55 -11.85
CA GLY A 13 -4.35 15.22 -13.27
C GLY A 13 -3.52 13.98 -13.58
N HIS A 14 -3.20 13.14 -12.58
CA HIS A 14 -2.48 11.89 -12.80
C HIS A 14 -3.38 10.80 -13.38
N GLU A 15 -2.83 9.92 -14.21
CA GLU A 15 -3.46 8.65 -14.54
C GLU A 15 -3.30 7.67 -13.37
N VAL A 16 -4.38 7.02 -12.95
CA VAL A 16 -4.37 6.17 -11.76
C VAL A 16 -4.88 4.77 -12.07
N VAL A 17 -4.02 3.79 -11.81
CA VAL A 17 -4.38 2.36 -11.74
C VAL A 17 -4.43 1.95 -10.27
N VAL A 18 -5.50 1.29 -9.87
CA VAL A 18 -5.71 0.78 -8.52
C VAL A 18 -5.76 -0.74 -8.56
N ILE A 19 -4.76 -1.39 -7.98
CA ILE A 19 -4.82 -2.82 -7.67
C ILE A 19 -5.52 -2.96 -6.32
N SER A 20 -6.70 -3.59 -6.31
CA SER A 20 -7.56 -3.60 -5.12
C SER A 20 -7.91 -5.02 -4.69
N GLY A 21 -7.66 -5.32 -3.41
CA GLY A 21 -8.20 -6.51 -2.76
C GLY A 21 -9.72 -6.45 -2.58
N PRO A 22 -10.33 -7.45 -1.92
CA PRO A 22 -11.75 -7.43 -1.63
C PRO A 22 -12.09 -6.33 -0.61
N VAL A 23 -12.70 -5.24 -1.08
CA VAL A 23 -13.09 -4.08 -0.26
C VAL A 23 -14.51 -3.62 -0.59
N SER A 24 -15.24 -3.12 0.42
CA SER A 24 -16.60 -2.58 0.26
C SER A 24 -16.59 -1.07 -0.03
N VAL A 25 -15.74 -0.62 -0.95
CA VAL A 25 -15.63 0.79 -1.32
C VAL A 25 -15.75 0.98 -2.83
N THR A 26 -16.23 2.15 -3.24
CA THR A 26 -16.25 2.55 -4.65
C THR A 26 -15.07 3.47 -4.91
N TYR A 27 -14.23 3.11 -5.88
CA TYR A 27 -13.16 3.99 -6.34
C TYR A 27 -13.71 5.04 -7.33
N PRO A 28 -13.07 6.22 -7.44
CA PRO A 28 -13.46 7.24 -8.39
C PRO A 28 -13.48 6.74 -9.84
N ALA A 29 -14.46 7.18 -10.63
CA ALA A 29 -14.66 6.72 -12.01
C ALA A 29 -13.48 7.02 -12.97
N GLY A 30 -12.62 7.97 -12.62
CA GLY A 30 -11.41 8.29 -13.41
C GLY A 30 -10.24 7.33 -13.21
N ALA A 31 -10.32 6.39 -12.26
CA ALA A 31 -9.28 5.40 -12.03
C ALA A 31 -9.60 4.07 -12.72
N LYS A 32 -8.58 3.42 -13.28
CA LYS A 32 -8.67 2.03 -13.70
C LYS A 32 -8.53 1.13 -12.49
N VAL A 33 -9.53 0.31 -12.20
CA VAL A 33 -9.50 -0.62 -11.05
C VAL A 33 -9.26 -2.04 -11.53
N VAL A 34 -8.27 -2.70 -10.93
CA VAL A 34 -7.93 -4.11 -11.15
C VAL A 34 -8.21 -4.88 -9.86
N PRO A 35 -9.31 -5.66 -9.80
CA PRO A 35 -9.65 -6.43 -8.62
C PRO A 35 -8.78 -7.69 -8.52
N VAL A 36 -8.31 -7.98 -7.30
CA VAL A 36 -7.54 -9.17 -6.96
C VAL A 36 -8.06 -9.76 -5.64
N ILE A 37 -7.78 -11.03 -5.40
CA ILE A 37 -8.19 -11.75 -4.19
C ILE A 37 -6.96 -12.12 -3.35
N THR A 38 -5.92 -12.65 -3.97
CA THR A 38 -4.73 -13.16 -3.28
C THR A 38 -3.55 -12.18 -3.31
N THR A 39 -2.61 -12.34 -2.38
CA THR A 39 -1.35 -11.57 -2.40
C THR A 39 -0.55 -11.83 -3.68
N ASP A 40 -0.57 -13.06 -4.22
CA ASP A 40 0.13 -13.42 -5.46
C ASP A 40 -0.49 -12.76 -6.70
N GLU A 41 -1.83 -12.70 -6.76
CA GLU A 41 -2.55 -11.95 -7.79
C GLU A 41 -2.24 -10.45 -7.69
N MET A 42 -2.23 -9.90 -6.47
CA MET A 42 -1.87 -8.51 -6.23
C MET A 42 -0.45 -8.21 -6.69
N LEU A 43 0.52 -9.08 -6.37
CA LEU A 43 1.90 -8.91 -6.80
C LEU A 43 2.00 -8.95 -8.32
N SER A 44 1.37 -9.94 -8.95
CA SER A 44 1.41 -10.12 -10.41
C SER A 44 0.85 -8.89 -11.14
N ALA A 45 -0.33 -8.42 -10.73
CA ALA A 45 -0.96 -7.24 -11.31
C ALA A 45 -0.17 -5.95 -11.02
N ALA A 46 0.39 -5.82 -9.80
CA ALA A 46 1.23 -4.68 -9.46
C ALA A 46 2.49 -4.62 -10.32
N MET A 47 3.18 -5.75 -10.52
CA MET A 47 4.37 -5.83 -11.37
C MET A 47 4.06 -5.50 -12.82
N GLU A 48 3.01 -6.07 -13.39
CA GLU A 48 2.58 -5.82 -14.77
C GLU A 48 2.36 -4.32 -15.03
N HIS A 49 1.62 -3.65 -14.15
CA HIS A 49 1.34 -2.22 -14.31
C HIS A 49 2.54 -1.34 -13.99
N PHE A 50 3.32 -1.71 -12.97
CA PHE A 50 4.47 -0.93 -12.53
C PHE A 50 5.52 -0.79 -13.61
N GLU A 51 5.64 -1.71 -14.57
CA GLU A 51 6.57 -1.57 -15.69
C GLU A 51 6.42 -0.27 -16.50
N SER A 52 5.22 0.32 -16.49
CA SER A 52 4.82 1.49 -17.29
C SER A 52 4.43 2.72 -16.46
N CYS A 53 4.40 2.62 -15.13
CA CYS A 53 4.03 3.74 -14.23
C CYS A 53 5.27 4.54 -13.80
N ASP A 54 5.09 5.83 -13.50
CA ASP A 54 6.16 6.65 -12.89
C ASP A 54 6.38 6.31 -11.41
N GLY A 55 5.38 5.71 -10.74
CA GLY A 55 5.56 5.25 -9.37
C GLY A 55 4.37 4.49 -8.80
N ALA A 56 4.54 4.01 -7.57
CA ALA A 56 3.54 3.21 -6.87
C ALA A 56 3.36 3.65 -5.41
N ILE A 57 2.11 3.56 -4.92
CA ILE A 57 1.77 3.80 -3.51
C ILE A 57 1.20 2.51 -2.91
N GLY A 58 1.99 1.85 -2.07
CA GLY A 58 1.64 0.63 -1.35
C GLY A 58 0.72 0.89 -0.16
N ALA A 59 -0.55 1.21 -0.42
CA ALA A 59 -1.57 1.49 0.60
C ALA A 59 -2.49 0.29 0.93
N ALA A 60 -2.39 -0.80 0.16
CA ALA A 60 -3.10 -2.04 0.45
C ALA A 60 -2.47 -2.75 1.65
N ALA A 61 -3.23 -3.66 2.28
CA ALA A 61 -2.75 -4.54 3.34
C ALA A 61 -2.83 -6.01 2.87
N PRO A 62 -1.92 -6.47 2.00
CA PRO A 62 -1.83 -7.90 1.65
C PRO A 62 -1.60 -8.74 2.91
N CYS A 63 -2.12 -9.97 2.92
CA CYS A 63 -1.85 -10.90 4.02
C CYS A 63 -0.39 -11.35 3.97
N ASP A 64 0.31 -11.39 5.11
CA ASP A 64 1.69 -11.86 5.22
C ASP A 64 1.83 -13.39 5.07
N TYR A 65 0.72 -14.13 5.25
CA TYR A 65 0.68 -15.58 5.19
C TYR A 65 -0.51 -16.07 4.35
N MET A 66 -0.34 -17.22 3.71
CA MET A 66 -1.39 -17.94 2.99
C MET A 66 -1.41 -19.43 3.36
N PRO A 67 -2.55 -20.14 3.21
CA PRO A 67 -2.58 -21.59 3.39
C PRO A 67 -1.65 -22.30 2.42
N ARG A 68 -0.80 -23.20 2.93
CA ARG A 68 0.07 -24.06 2.09
C ARG A 68 -0.75 -24.91 1.13
N LYS A 69 -1.95 -25.31 1.54
CA LYS A 69 -2.88 -26.11 0.72
C LYS A 69 -4.25 -25.45 0.68
N ILE A 70 -4.68 -25.11 -0.53
CA ILE A 70 -6.01 -24.57 -0.81
C ILE A 70 -6.90 -25.70 -1.33
N HIS A 71 -8.03 -25.93 -0.67
CA HIS A 71 -9.03 -26.93 -1.10
C HIS A 71 -10.08 -26.26 -1.99
N THR A 72 -10.36 -26.84 -3.16
CA THR A 72 -11.40 -26.34 -4.09
C THR A 72 -12.82 -26.62 -3.63
N GLN A 73 -12.98 -27.47 -2.60
CA GLN A 73 -14.26 -27.84 -2.02
C GLN A 73 -14.27 -27.53 -0.52
N LYS A 74 -15.47 -27.30 0.01
CA LYS A 74 -15.70 -27.10 1.44
C LYS A 74 -15.10 -28.27 2.24
N ILE A 75 -14.21 -27.95 3.18
CA ILE A 75 -13.69 -28.93 4.14
C ILE A 75 -14.85 -29.33 5.06
N SER A 76 -15.26 -30.60 5.00
CA SER A 76 -16.35 -31.12 5.83
C SER A 76 -15.90 -31.29 7.27
N LYS A 77 -16.83 -31.10 8.22
CA LYS A 77 -16.56 -31.38 9.63
C LYS A 77 -16.31 -32.88 9.81
N THR A 78 -15.20 -33.23 10.45
CA THR A 78 -14.80 -34.63 10.72
C THR A 78 -14.96 -35.02 12.19
N GLY A 79 -15.32 -34.08 13.06
CA GLY A 79 -15.35 -34.29 14.51
C GLY A 79 -13.95 -34.27 15.16
N GLN A 80 -12.90 -33.98 14.39
CA GLN A 80 -11.51 -33.84 14.86
C GLN A 80 -11.03 -32.39 14.70
N PRO A 81 -9.99 -31.97 15.44
CA PRO A 81 -9.35 -30.68 15.22
C PRO A 81 -8.88 -30.52 13.78
N LEU A 82 -9.04 -29.31 13.24
CA LEU A 82 -8.53 -28.93 11.92
C LEU A 82 -7.21 -28.19 12.11
N THR A 83 -6.16 -28.64 11.43
CA THR A 83 -4.88 -27.94 11.34
C THR A 83 -4.77 -27.26 9.98
N ILE A 84 -4.45 -25.97 9.98
CA ILE A 84 -4.15 -25.20 8.77
C ILE A 84 -2.66 -24.85 8.82
N GLU A 85 -1.92 -25.33 7.83
CA GLU A 85 -0.52 -24.96 7.66
C GLU A 85 -0.43 -23.70 6.79
N LEU A 86 0.27 -22.68 7.29
CA LEU A 86 0.46 -21.41 6.62
C LEU A 86 1.91 -21.25 6.15
N VAL A 87 2.10 -20.56 5.02
CA VAL A 87 3.41 -20.18 4.47
C VAL A 87 3.41 -18.69 4.19
N GLU A 88 4.58 -18.06 4.25
CA GLU A 88 4.74 -16.62 3.96
C GLU A 88 4.39 -16.32 2.51
N THR A 89 3.74 -15.19 2.28
CA THR A 89 3.51 -14.64 0.94
C THR A 89 4.67 -13.73 0.53
N ALA A 90 4.79 -13.44 -0.76
CA ALA A 90 5.70 -12.41 -1.23
C ALA A 90 5.32 -11.00 -0.72
N ASP A 91 6.32 -10.16 -0.42
CA ASP A 91 6.11 -8.76 -0.02
C ASP A 91 6.00 -7.87 -1.27
N VAL A 92 4.76 -7.53 -1.63
CA VAL A 92 4.44 -6.75 -2.85
C VAL A 92 5.29 -5.49 -2.97
N VAL A 93 5.36 -4.68 -1.91
CA VAL A 93 6.05 -3.38 -1.95
C VAL A 93 7.57 -3.57 -2.01
N ALA A 94 8.11 -4.56 -1.30
CA ALA A 94 9.53 -4.88 -1.39
C ALA A 94 9.92 -5.34 -2.81
N THR A 95 9.08 -6.18 -3.43
CA THR A 95 9.32 -6.64 -4.81
C THR A 95 9.27 -5.47 -5.80
N LEU A 96 8.32 -4.55 -5.68
CA LEU A 96 8.30 -3.32 -6.49
C LEU A 96 9.56 -2.49 -6.28
N GLY A 97 9.96 -2.27 -5.02
CA GLY A 97 11.15 -1.51 -4.66
C GLY A 97 12.45 -2.08 -5.26
N GLN A 98 12.57 -3.40 -5.30
CA GLN A 98 13.71 -4.11 -5.90
C GLN A 98 13.73 -4.07 -7.43
N ASN A 99 12.56 -3.91 -8.07
CA ASN A 99 12.41 -3.89 -9.52
C ASN A 99 12.19 -2.47 -10.09
N LYS A 100 12.42 -1.43 -9.29
CA LYS A 100 12.36 -0.02 -9.75
C LYS A 100 13.31 0.21 -10.92
N LYS A 101 12.78 0.75 -12.02
CA LYS A 101 13.58 1.31 -13.12
C LYS A 101 14.01 2.74 -12.78
N GLU A 102 15.00 3.24 -13.50
CA GLU A 102 15.45 4.62 -13.34
C GLU A 102 14.29 5.62 -13.54
N GLY A 103 14.13 6.52 -12.57
CA GLY A 103 13.04 7.51 -12.57
C GLY A 103 11.74 7.04 -11.95
N GLN A 104 11.59 5.75 -11.61
CA GLN A 104 10.44 5.25 -10.88
C GLN A 104 10.59 5.43 -9.38
N TRP A 105 9.46 5.60 -8.67
CA TRP A 105 9.43 5.69 -7.23
C TRP A 105 8.40 4.77 -6.58
N VAL A 106 8.63 4.41 -5.32
CA VAL A 106 7.74 3.58 -4.49
C VAL A 106 7.55 4.25 -3.14
N VAL A 107 6.30 4.46 -2.76
CA VAL A 107 5.89 4.95 -1.43
C VAL A 107 5.19 3.84 -0.68
N GLY A 108 5.68 3.50 0.51
CA GLY A 108 5.06 2.50 1.38
C GLY A 108 4.10 3.10 2.39
N PHE A 109 3.17 2.29 2.90
CA PHE A 109 2.47 2.54 4.15
C PHE A 109 2.95 1.56 5.23
N ALA A 110 3.27 2.08 6.41
CA ALA A 110 3.63 1.33 7.59
C ALA A 110 2.60 1.64 8.69
N LEU A 111 1.66 0.72 8.85
CA LEU A 111 0.78 0.68 10.00
C LEU A 111 1.50 -0.06 11.13
N GLU A 112 1.82 0.64 12.21
CA GLU A 112 2.57 0.08 13.35
C GLU A 112 1.84 0.35 14.67
N THR A 113 1.89 -0.63 15.57
CA THR A 113 1.30 -0.51 16.92
C THR A 113 2.32 -0.15 17.99
N GLU A 114 3.60 -0.45 17.77
CA GLU A 114 4.69 -0.28 18.72
C GLU A 114 5.93 0.25 18.00
N ASP A 115 6.72 1.12 18.65
CA ASP A 115 7.96 1.70 18.10
C ASP A 115 7.78 2.21 16.65
N GLN A 116 6.65 2.87 16.40
CA GLN A 116 6.12 3.19 15.08
C GLN A 116 7.17 3.80 14.14
N ARG A 117 7.96 4.77 14.63
CA ARG A 117 8.97 5.42 13.80
C ARG A 117 10.12 4.48 13.44
N PHE A 118 10.64 3.73 14.41
CA PHE A 118 11.73 2.78 14.18
C PHE A 118 11.31 1.69 13.18
N ARG A 119 10.14 1.09 13.36
CA ARG A 119 9.63 0.06 12.45
C ARG A 119 9.34 0.59 11.05
N ALA A 120 8.81 1.81 10.95
CA ALA A 120 8.60 2.46 9.67
C ALA A 120 9.92 2.70 8.92
N ILE A 121 10.99 3.12 9.60
CA ILE A 121 12.33 3.28 9.01
C ILE A 121 12.88 1.94 8.53
N VAL A 122 12.81 0.88 9.36
CA VAL A 122 13.27 -0.46 8.98
C VAL A 122 12.51 -0.97 7.74
N LYS A 123 11.19 -0.74 7.67
CA LYS A 123 10.39 -1.10 6.49
C LYS A 123 10.77 -0.25 5.28
N LEU A 124 11.06 1.05 5.45
CA LEU A 124 11.48 1.93 4.37
C LEU A 124 12.74 1.37 3.72
N GLU A 125 13.77 1.10 4.51
CA GLU A 125 15.06 0.58 4.03
C GLU A 125 14.91 -0.80 3.40
N LYS A 126 14.26 -1.75 4.09
CA LYS A 126 14.09 -3.12 3.61
C LYS A 126 13.33 -3.20 2.29
N LYS A 127 12.34 -2.31 2.11
CA LYS A 127 11.49 -2.28 0.92
C LYS A 127 11.98 -1.33 -0.16
N LEU A 128 13.12 -0.66 0.05
CA LEU A 128 13.72 0.30 -0.87
C LEU A 128 12.74 1.41 -1.27
N CYS A 129 11.88 1.84 -0.34
CA CYS A 129 10.90 2.90 -0.58
C CYS A 129 11.59 4.27 -0.66
N ASP A 130 11.08 5.15 -1.52
CA ASP A 130 11.52 6.53 -1.63
C ASP A 130 10.88 7.42 -0.57
N LEU A 131 9.70 7.04 -0.08
CA LEU A 131 9.03 7.63 1.09
C LEU A 131 8.25 6.55 1.85
N MET A 132 8.04 6.77 3.15
CA MET A 132 7.16 5.91 3.97
C MET A 132 6.11 6.75 4.68
N VAL A 133 4.85 6.39 4.52
CA VAL A 133 3.75 6.92 5.33
C VAL A 133 3.62 6.04 6.56
N SER A 134 3.93 6.58 7.73
CA SER A 134 3.81 5.90 9.00
C SER A 134 2.51 6.31 9.70
N ASN A 135 1.70 5.34 10.13
CA ASN A 135 0.45 5.61 10.84
C ASN A 135 0.18 4.59 11.95
N GLY A 136 -0.60 4.99 12.96
CA GLY A 136 -1.02 4.13 14.07
C GLY A 136 -2.33 3.37 13.79
N PRO A 137 -2.74 2.42 14.65
CA PRO A 137 -3.95 1.59 14.49
C PRO A 137 -5.25 2.38 14.64
N THR A 138 -5.23 3.53 15.31
CA THR A 138 -6.39 4.42 15.45
C THR A 138 -6.91 4.97 14.12
N ALA A 139 -6.11 4.86 13.06
CA ALA A 139 -6.49 5.22 11.69
C ALA A 139 -7.41 4.20 10.99
N ILE A 140 -7.49 2.97 11.52
CA ILE A 140 -8.28 1.90 10.90
C ILE A 140 -9.76 2.16 11.18
N ASP A 141 -10.56 2.13 10.11
CA ASP A 141 -12.01 2.35 10.16
C ASP A 141 -12.50 3.71 10.72
N SER A 142 -11.59 4.67 10.91
CA SER A 142 -11.90 6.06 11.29
C SER A 142 -11.99 6.97 10.07
N ASP A 143 -12.82 8.02 10.08
CA ASP A 143 -12.83 9.03 9.01
C ASP A 143 -11.59 9.94 9.04
N ASP A 144 -10.95 10.02 10.20
CA ASP A 144 -9.72 10.76 10.45
C ASP A 144 -8.49 9.85 10.46
N ASN A 145 -7.34 10.41 10.15
CA ASN A 145 -6.06 9.75 10.19
C ASN A 145 -4.96 10.72 10.64
N GLU A 146 -3.96 10.18 11.34
CA GLU A 146 -2.74 10.89 11.71
C GLU A 146 -1.55 10.10 11.17
N VAL A 147 -0.72 10.77 10.37
CA VAL A 147 0.40 10.14 9.69
C VAL A 147 1.66 10.99 9.79
N GLU A 148 2.82 10.33 9.84
CA GLU A 148 4.13 10.93 9.58
C GLU A 148 4.63 10.47 8.22
N LEU A 149 5.03 11.41 7.37
CA LEU A 149 5.69 11.11 6.10
C LEU A 149 7.21 11.15 6.31
N LEU A 150 7.88 10.02 6.09
CA LEU A 150 9.30 9.84 6.28
C LEU A 150 10.05 9.84 4.95
N ASP A 151 11.23 10.46 4.93
CA ASP A 151 12.20 10.38 3.84
C ASP A 151 13.15 9.17 3.97
N PRO A 152 14.00 8.88 2.96
CA PRO A 152 14.92 7.74 3.01
C PRO A 152 15.97 7.78 4.12
N SER A 153 16.21 8.95 4.73
CA SER A 153 17.09 9.08 5.89
C SER A 153 16.35 8.93 7.22
N GLY A 154 15.04 8.63 7.18
CA GLY A 154 14.18 8.48 8.34
C GLY A 154 13.71 9.80 8.95
N HIS A 155 13.95 10.94 8.30
CA HIS A 155 13.47 12.23 8.77
C HIS A 155 11.97 12.40 8.47
N VAL A 156 11.25 12.97 9.42
CA VAL A 156 9.85 13.36 9.22
C VAL A 156 9.82 14.61 8.34
N ILE A 157 9.37 14.44 7.10
CA ILE A 157 9.12 15.54 6.17
C ILE A 157 7.91 16.34 6.63
N GLU A 158 6.86 15.63 7.07
CA GLU A 158 5.60 16.24 7.43
C GLU A 158 4.80 15.33 8.38
N ALA A 159 4.21 15.93 9.42
CA ALA A 159 3.20 15.29 10.24
C ALA A 159 1.82 15.85 9.85
N ILE A 160 0.87 14.98 9.54
CA ILE A 160 -0.43 15.34 8.95
C ILE A 160 -1.52 14.69 9.78
N SER A 161 -2.50 15.48 10.23
CA SER A 161 -3.67 14.98 10.96
C SER A 161 -4.96 15.60 10.40
N GLY A 162 -6.03 14.83 10.39
CA GLY A 162 -7.37 15.24 9.95
C GLY A 162 -8.05 14.18 9.09
N SER A 163 -9.04 14.60 8.28
CA SER A 163 -9.80 13.66 7.47
C SER A 163 -8.92 12.89 6.47
N LYS A 164 -9.29 11.66 6.14
CA LYS A 164 -8.61 10.84 5.13
C LYS A 164 -8.39 11.58 3.80
N SER A 165 -9.33 12.45 3.40
CA SER A 165 -9.18 13.29 2.20
C SER A 165 -8.12 14.38 2.38
N HIS A 166 -8.09 15.06 3.53
CA HIS A 166 -7.04 16.03 3.84
C HIS A 166 -5.66 15.38 3.84
N VAL A 167 -5.53 14.26 4.56
CA VAL A 167 -4.28 13.48 4.64
C VAL A 167 -3.81 13.06 3.26
N ALA A 168 -4.68 12.49 2.44
CA ALA A 168 -4.33 12.09 1.07
C ALA A 168 -3.84 13.26 0.22
N LYS A 169 -4.52 14.42 0.26
CA LYS A 169 -4.11 15.62 -0.49
C LYS A 169 -2.71 16.10 -0.08
N ARG A 170 -2.41 16.09 1.22
CA ARG A 170 -1.10 16.49 1.76
C ARG A 170 0.00 15.51 1.37
N ILE A 171 -0.26 14.20 1.45
CA ILE A 171 0.67 13.17 0.95
C ILE A 171 0.96 13.40 -0.53
N LEU A 172 -0.06 13.52 -1.37
CA LEU A 172 0.13 13.71 -2.81
C LEU A 172 0.87 15.01 -3.15
N ALA A 173 0.65 16.10 -2.39
CA ALA A 173 1.41 17.34 -2.56
C ALA A 173 2.92 17.13 -2.31
N GLN A 174 3.29 16.37 -1.28
CA GLN A 174 4.70 16.03 -1.01
C GLN A 174 5.29 15.13 -2.10
N LEU A 175 4.54 14.12 -2.55
CA LEU A 175 4.96 13.26 -3.67
C LEU A 175 5.19 14.07 -4.95
N GLN A 176 4.26 14.97 -5.29
CA GLN A 176 4.37 15.85 -6.45
C GLN A 176 5.59 16.77 -6.40
N GLN A 177 5.95 17.25 -5.21
CA GLN A 177 7.09 18.15 -5.04
C GLN A 177 8.43 17.40 -5.11
N ARG A 178 8.49 16.16 -4.61
CA ARG A 178 9.76 15.46 -4.35
C ARG A 178 10.08 14.37 -5.36
N LEU A 179 9.08 13.68 -5.88
CA LEU A 179 9.24 12.45 -6.67
C LEU A 179 8.80 12.63 -8.12
N VAL A 180 7.77 13.42 -8.37
CA VAL A 180 7.29 13.69 -9.73
C VAL A 180 8.15 14.76 -10.38
N LYS A 181 8.83 14.41 -11.48
CA LYS A 181 9.62 15.37 -12.26
C LYS A 181 8.69 16.44 -12.84
N ARG A 182 9.06 17.71 -12.71
CA ARG A 182 8.41 18.80 -13.45
C ARG A 182 8.91 18.71 -14.89
N ASN A 183 8.00 18.43 -15.82
CA ASN A 183 8.24 18.62 -17.25
C ASN A 183 8.43 20.10 -17.57
#